data_AF-A0A3M1BBV1-F1
#
_entry.id   AF-A0A3M1BBV1-F1
#
_cell.length_a   1.000
_cell.length_b   1.000
_cell.length_c   1.000
_cell.angle_alpha   90.00
_cell.angle_beta   90.00
_cell.angle_gamma   90.00
#
_symmetry.space_group_name_H-M   'P 1'
#
loop_
_entity.id
_entity.type
_entity.pdbx_description
1 polymer ?
#
loop_
_entity_poly.entity_id
_entity_poly.type
_entity_poly.pdbx_seq_one_letter_code
_entity_poly.pdbx_strand_id
1 'polypeptide(L)'
;MGRFSGFHSSLWAGDFAPAGLWRAIAGRGCARLGDFPAAWVSGPFAVRVKMIATVKYRLGQFFHALGASTPEGAELDWVRGLLSPEGMALFSQMHPAEQQHSLRVAAILRGQGAPPELLIAALLHDVGKIRFPLRLWERVLIVLVKALFPGKAKQWGQGEPRGWRRPFVVAEQHPAWGAEMAQAAGAPPLAVNLIRRHQDVMPEEARVLEDRLLRMLQAVDNAS
;
A
#
# COMPACT_ATOMS: atom_id res chain seq x y z
N MET A 1 -5.53 67.72 -11.48
CA MET A 1 -6.69 67.34 -12.32
C MET A 1 -6.50 65.89 -12.75
N GLY A 2 -7.34 64.88 -12.47
CA GLY A 2 -8.49 64.69 -11.57
C GLY A 2 -8.35 63.29 -10.90
N ARG A 3 -8.73 63.12 -9.63
CA ARG A 3 -10.00 62.57 -9.07
C ARG A 3 -10.31 61.12 -9.48
N PHE A 4 -10.14 60.17 -8.53
CA PHE A 4 -11.19 59.41 -7.76
C PHE A 4 -11.80 58.24 -8.58
N SER A 5 -12.03 57.01 -8.10
CA SER A 5 -12.28 56.49 -6.74
C SER A 5 -12.45 54.95 -6.75
N GLY A 6 -12.27 54.30 -5.58
CA GLY A 6 -12.90 53.02 -5.14
C GLY A 6 -11.94 51.81 -5.05
N PHE A 7 -11.47 51.31 -3.89
CA PHE A 7 -12.15 50.54 -2.81
C PHE A 7 -13.03 49.38 -3.36
N HIS A 8 -13.02 48.12 -2.90
CA HIS A 8 -12.57 47.46 -1.67
C HIS A 8 -12.51 45.91 -1.91
N SER A 9 -11.67 45.22 -1.13
CA SER A 9 -11.96 43.94 -0.44
C SER A 9 -12.11 42.60 -1.17
N SER A 10 -11.23 41.68 -0.76
CA SER A 10 -11.49 40.32 -0.25
C SER A 10 -12.33 39.33 -1.08
N LEU A 11 -11.73 38.18 -1.39
CA LEU A 11 -12.09 36.87 -0.81
C LEU A 11 -11.29 35.79 -1.56
N TRP A 12 -10.23 35.29 -0.91
CA TRP A 12 -9.64 34.00 -1.23
C TRP A 12 -10.52 32.93 -0.58
N ALA A 13 -11.42 32.35 -1.35
CA ALA A 13 -12.13 31.12 -1.04
C ALA A 13 -12.44 30.44 -2.38
N GLY A 14 -11.74 29.34 -2.64
CA GLY A 14 -11.85 28.56 -3.88
C GLY A 14 -11.64 27.09 -3.56
N ASP A 15 -12.63 26.52 -2.88
CA ASP A 15 -12.81 25.09 -2.67
C ASP A 15 -12.79 24.35 -4.00
N PHE A 16 -11.86 23.41 -4.16
CA PHE A 16 -11.93 22.37 -5.18
C PHE A 16 -11.66 21.01 -4.54
N ALA A 17 -12.72 20.45 -3.94
CA ALA A 17 -12.84 19.03 -3.65
C ALA A 17 -14.04 18.48 -4.45
N PRO A 18 -13.85 17.60 -5.45
CA PRO A 18 -14.97 16.91 -6.05
C PRO A 18 -15.39 15.76 -5.14
N ALA A 19 -16.42 16.02 -4.33
CA ALA A 19 -17.27 15.01 -3.73
C ALA A 19 -18.13 14.36 -4.84
N GLY A 20 -17.95 13.06 -5.08
CA GLY A 20 -18.90 12.33 -5.92
C GLY A 20 -18.36 11.07 -6.56
N LEU A 21 -18.12 10.00 -5.79
CA LEU A 21 -18.18 8.62 -6.31
C LEU A 21 -18.40 7.55 -5.23
N TRP A 22 -19.29 7.79 -4.26
CA TRP A 22 -19.72 6.78 -3.28
C TRP A 22 -21.23 6.60 -3.25
N ARG A 23 -21.84 6.42 -4.43
CA ARG A 23 -23.25 5.98 -4.55
C ARG A 23 -23.40 4.88 -5.60
N ALA A 24 -22.97 3.68 -5.24
CA ALA A 24 -23.45 2.46 -5.86
C ALA A 24 -23.30 1.32 -4.84
N ILE A 25 -24.42 1.02 -4.16
CA ILE A 25 -24.86 -0.21 -3.48
C ILE A 25 -25.78 0.24 -2.34
N ALA A 26 -26.91 0.82 -2.72
CA ALA A 26 -28.07 0.99 -1.85
C ALA A 26 -29.30 1.01 -2.76
N GLY A 27 -29.96 -0.14 -2.90
CA GLY A 27 -31.25 -0.20 -3.58
C GLY A 27 -31.55 -1.54 -4.24
N ARG A 28 -32.09 -2.48 -3.45
CA ARG A 28 -33.36 -3.21 -3.67
C ARG A 28 -33.36 -4.52 -2.90
N GLY A 29 -34.29 -4.67 -1.95
CA GLY A 29 -34.53 -5.93 -1.25
C GLY A 29 -35.07 -5.74 0.16
N CYS A 30 -36.36 -5.40 0.24
CA CYS A 30 -37.12 -5.30 1.48
C CYS A 30 -37.21 -6.68 2.17
N ALA A 31 -36.70 -6.81 3.38
CA ALA A 31 -37.06 -7.88 4.31
C ALA A 31 -36.96 -7.37 5.76
N ARG A 32 -38.14 -7.11 6.34
CA ARG A 32 -38.52 -7.04 7.77
C ARG A 32 -37.41 -6.81 8.81
N LEU A 33 -37.44 -5.62 9.41
CA LEU A 33 -36.81 -5.29 10.70
C LEU A 33 -37.64 -5.91 11.83
N GLY A 34 -37.15 -7.01 12.39
CA GLY A 34 -37.73 -7.67 13.56
C GLY A 34 -37.10 -9.06 13.72
N ASP A 35 -36.41 -9.26 14.83
CA ASP A 35 -35.83 -10.54 15.31
C ASP A 35 -34.46 -10.96 14.76
N PHE A 36 -33.43 -10.19 15.11
CA PHE A 36 -32.10 -10.77 15.35
C PHE A 36 -31.64 -10.39 16.76
N PRO A 37 -31.39 -11.35 17.67
CA PRO A 37 -30.87 -11.05 18.99
C PRO A 37 -29.48 -10.42 18.87
N ALA A 38 -29.30 -9.28 19.55
CA ALA A 38 -28.08 -8.46 19.59
C ALA A 38 -26.81 -9.16 20.13
N ALA A 39 -26.85 -10.47 20.34
CA ALA A 39 -25.76 -11.29 20.90
C ALA A 39 -24.79 -11.87 19.84
N TRP A 40 -24.96 -11.58 18.55
CA TRP A 40 -24.16 -12.18 17.47
C TRP A 40 -23.09 -11.27 16.83
N VAL A 41 -22.80 -10.11 17.41
CA VAL A 41 -21.78 -9.19 16.86
C VAL A 41 -20.70 -8.92 17.90
N SER A 42 -19.88 -9.94 18.19
CA SER A 42 -18.47 -9.85 18.66
C SER A 42 -18.02 -11.19 19.25
N GLY A 43 -17.87 -12.21 18.40
CA GLY A 43 -17.29 -13.50 18.79
C GLY A 43 -16.06 -13.85 17.94
N PRO A 44 -15.14 -14.70 18.44
CA PRO A 44 -13.95 -15.14 17.70
C PRO A 44 -14.28 -15.79 16.34
N PHE A 45 -15.51 -16.28 16.17
CA PHE A 45 -16.04 -16.80 14.92
C PHE A 45 -16.26 -15.71 13.85
N ALA A 46 -16.84 -14.56 14.20
CA ALA A 46 -17.07 -13.45 13.26
C ALA A 46 -15.75 -12.81 12.80
N VAL A 47 -14.76 -12.72 13.69
CA VAL A 47 -13.38 -12.31 13.36
C VAL A 47 -12.75 -13.30 12.37
N ARG A 48 -12.88 -14.61 12.63
CA ARG A 48 -12.36 -15.67 11.73
C ARG A 48 -13.02 -15.66 10.35
N VAL A 49 -14.33 -15.43 10.25
CA VAL A 49 -15.04 -15.36 8.95
C VAL A 49 -14.63 -14.12 8.16
N LYS A 50 -14.51 -12.95 8.81
CA LYS A 50 -14.00 -11.73 8.17
C LYS A 50 -12.56 -11.91 7.68
N MET A 51 -11.71 -12.58 8.47
CA MET A 51 -10.34 -12.93 8.05
C MET A 51 -10.28 -13.87 6.84
N ILE A 52 -11.15 -14.90 6.78
CA ILE A 52 -11.19 -15.82 5.64
C ILE A 52 -11.62 -15.10 4.35
N ALA A 53 -12.54 -14.15 4.43
CA ALA A 53 -12.94 -13.32 3.30
C ALA A 53 -11.78 -12.41 2.82
N THR A 54 -11.03 -11.79 3.73
CA THR A 54 -9.84 -10.99 3.41
C THR A 54 -8.73 -11.84 2.80
N VAL A 55 -8.48 -13.05 3.31
CA VAL A 55 -7.49 -14.00 2.76
C VAL A 55 -7.87 -14.42 1.34
N LYS A 56 -9.14 -14.77 1.10
CA LYS A 56 -9.63 -15.12 -0.24
C LYS A 56 -9.51 -13.95 -1.22
N TYR A 57 -9.81 -12.73 -0.77
CA TYR A 57 -9.63 -11.52 -1.57
C TYR A 57 -8.16 -11.27 -1.91
N ARG A 58 -7.26 -11.36 -0.93
CA ARG A 58 -5.80 -11.18 -1.11
C ARG A 58 -5.19 -12.24 -2.03
N LEU A 59 -5.65 -13.49 -1.92
CA LEU A 59 -5.27 -14.54 -2.85
C LEU A 59 -5.85 -14.28 -4.25
N GLY A 60 -7.11 -13.85 -4.36
CA GLY A 60 -7.74 -13.50 -5.63
C GLY A 60 -7.04 -12.36 -6.37
N GLN A 61 -6.69 -11.28 -5.67
CA GLN A 61 -5.88 -10.18 -6.21
C GLN A 61 -4.50 -10.66 -6.67
N PHE A 62 -3.85 -11.48 -5.84
CA PHE A 62 -2.56 -12.06 -6.18
C PHE A 62 -2.63 -12.94 -7.43
N PHE A 63 -3.63 -13.83 -7.54
CA PHE A 63 -3.83 -14.67 -8.73
C PHE A 63 -4.24 -13.85 -9.97
N HIS A 64 -5.00 -12.76 -9.81
CA HIS A 64 -5.31 -11.84 -10.90
C HIS A 64 -4.06 -11.10 -11.41
N ALA A 65 -3.12 -10.77 -10.52
CA ALA A 65 -1.84 -10.15 -10.86
C ALA A 65 -0.78 -11.13 -11.42
N LEU A 66 -0.94 -12.45 -11.26
CA LEU A 66 -0.03 -13.44 -11.85
C LEU A 66 -0.20 -13.60 -13.37
N GLY A 67 -1.35 -13.21 -13.91
CA GLY A 67 -1.62 -13.21 -15.35
C GLY A 67 -1.19 -11.94 -16.07
N ALA A 68 -0.56 -11.00 -15.37
CA ALA A 68 -0.33 -9.67 -15.88
C ALA A 68 1.13 -9.54 -16.38
N SER A 69 1.29 -9.01 -17.59
CA SER A 69 2.54 -8.97 -18.36
C SER A 69 3.58 -8.01 -17.78
N THR A 70 4.86 -8.21 -18.08
CA THR A 70 5.92 -7.22 -17.77
C THR A 70 5.46 -5.81 -18.18
N PRO A 71 5.66 -4.78 -17.34
CA PRO A 71 5.30 -3.41 -17.73
C PRO A 71 6.05 -2.99 -18.99
N GLU A 72 5.37 -2.39 -19.96
CA GLU A 72 5.96 -2.00 -21.24
C GLU A 72 5.56 -0.57 -21.64
N GLY A 73 6.43 0.11 -22.39
CA GLY A 73 6.14 1.43 -22.98
C GLY A 73 6.16 2.60 -22.00
N ALA A 74 5.18 3.51 -22.14
CA ALA A 74 5.16 4.82 -21.50
C ALA A 74 5.17 4.79 -19.95
N GLU A 75 4.69 3.71 -19.33
CA GLU A 75 4.74 3.55 -17.87
C GLU A 75 6.18 3.39 -17.36
N LEU A 76 7.02 2.64 -18.08
CA LEU A 76 8.43 2.47 -17.71
C LEU A 76 9.23 3.76 -17.89
N ASP A 77 8.93 4.55 -18.93
CA ASP A 77 9.60 5.84 -19.13
C ASP A 77 9.25 6.85 -18.03
N TRP A 78 8.01 6.82 -17.54
CA TRP A 78 7.62 7.59 -16.37
C TRP A 78 8.37 7.14 -15.10
N VAL A 79 8.49 5.83 -14.86
CA VAL A 79 9.26 5.30 -13.72
C VAL A 79 10.74 5.69 -13.82
N ARG A 80 11.34 5.62 -15.02
CA ARG A 80 12.72 6.08 -15.25
C ARG A 80 12.91 7.57 -14.99
N GLY A 81 11.87 8.39 -15.15
CA GLY A 81 11.90 9.80 -14.78
C GLY A 81 11.80 10.07 -13.27
N LEU A 82 11.37 9.09 -12.48
CA LEU A 82 11.25 9.19 -11.02
C LEU A 82 12.41 8.55 -10.27
N LEU A 83 12.89 7.39 -10.74
CA LEU A 83 13.93 6.61 -10.08
C LEU A 83 15.32 6.99 -10.61
N SER A 84 16.32 6.96 -9.73
CA SER A 84 17.73 6.91 -10.15
C SER A 84 18.01 5.66 -11.00
N PRO A 85 19.10 5.62 -11.77
CA PRO A 85 19.51 4.40 -12.48
C PRO A 85 19.60 3.16 -11.57
N GLU A 86 20.13 3.34 -10.37
CA GLU A 86 20.25 2.28 -9.35
C GLU A 86 18.88 1.88 -8.79
N GLY A 87 17.98 2.85 -8.58
CA GLY A 87 16.59 2.60 -8.18
C GLY A 87 15.81 1.84 -9.26
N MET A 88 16.05 2.17 -10.53
CA MET A 88 15.45 1.46 -11.66
C MET A 88 15.98 0.02 -11.77
N ALA A 89 17.27 -0.20 -11.49
CA ALA A 89 17.86 -1.53 -11.44
C ALA A 89 17.25 -2.38 -10.30
N LEU A 90 16.96 -1.76 -9.14
CA LEU A 90 16.24 -2.40 -8.05
C LEU A 90 14.80 -2.77 -8.43
N PHE A 91 14.04 -1.82 -8.98
CA PHE A 91 12.68 -2.06 -9.45
C PHE A 91 12.60 -3.21 -10.45
N SER A 92 13.53 -3.25 -11.40
CA SER A 92 13.57 -4.28 -12.45
C SER A 92 13.88 -5.69 -11.93
N GLN A 93 14.46 -5.82 -10.72
CA GLN A 93 14.72 -7.10 -10.06
C GLN A 93 13.52 -7.62 -9.26
N MET A 94 12.51 -6.78 -8.99
CA MET A 94 11.29 -7.21 -8.32
C MET A 94 10.55 -8.24 -9.18
N HIS A 95 9.78 -9.12 -8.54
CA HIS A 95 8.96 -10.08 -9.30
C HIS A 95 7.98 -9.31 -10.22
N PRO A 96 7.67 -9.78 -11.45
CA PRO A 96 6.79 -9.04 -12.38
C PRO A 96 5.46 -8.61 -11.75
N ALA A 97 4.79 -9.52 -11.02
CA ALA A 97 3.57 -9.19 -10.29
C ALA A 97 3.75 -8.09 -9.21
N GLU A 98 4.92 -7.98 -8.58
CA GLU A 98 5.25 -6.92 -7.62
C GLU A 98 5.56 -5.60 -8.33
N GLN A 99 6.23 -5.63 -9.49
CA GLN A 99 6.43 -4.45 -10.33
C GLN A 99 5.08 -3.84 -10.74
N GLN A 100 4.17 -4.66 -11.24
CA GLN A 100 2.84 -4.18 -11.64
C GLN A 100 2.00 -3.70 -10.47
N HIS A 101 2.06 -4.39 -9.33
CA HIS A 101 1.41 -3.95 -8.11
C HIS A 101 1.88 -2.55 -7.72
N SER A 102 3.19 -2.37 -7.59
CA SER A 102 3.79 -1.08 -7.22
C SER A 102 3.51 0.03 -8.25
N LEU A 103 3.47 -0.30 -9.55
CA LEU A 103 3.04 0.63 -10.61
C LEU A 103 1.59 1.08 -10.44
N ARG A 104 0.65 0.16 -10.16
CA ARG A 104 -0.76 0.51 -9.92
C ARG A 104 -0.88 1.43 -8.71
N VAL A 105 -0.21 1.09 -7.61
CA VAL A 105 -0.19 1.93 -6.39
C VAL A 105 0.35 3.33 -6.72
N ALA A 106 1.48 3.42 -7.41
CA ALA A 106 2.09 4.69 -7.77
C ALA A 106 1.22 5.49 -8.76
N ALA A 107 0.54 4.85 -9.72
CA ALA A 107 -0.37 5.51 -10.66
C ALA A 107 -1.60 6.10 -9.95
N ILE A 108 -2.20 5.37 -9.01
CA ILE A 108 -3.32 5.87 -8.20
C ILE A 108 -2.87 7.07 -7.36
N LEU A 109 -1.72 6.97 -6.68
CA LEU A 109 -1.17 8.07 -5.89
C LEU A 109 -0.84 9.30 -6.75
N ARG A 110 -0.29 9.09 -7.95
CA ARG A 110 -0.05 10.17 -8.92
C ARG A 110 -1.35 10.88 -9.30
N GLY A 111 -2.41 10.12 -9.54
CA GLY A 111 -3.75 10.67 -9.81
C GLY A 111 -4.32 11.50 -8.65
N GLN A 112 -3.86 11.24 -7.42
CA GLN A 112 -4.21 12.01 -6.22
C GLN A 112 -3.28 13.22 -5.97
N GLY A 113 -2.32 13.48 -6.87
CA GLY A 113 -1.36 14.58 -6.70
C GLY A 113 -0.29 14.31 -5.64
N ALA A 114 0.04 13.03 -5.38
CA ALA A 114 1.08 12.66 -4.44
C ALA A 114 2.47 13.23 -4.81
N PRO A 115 3.29 13.61 -3.82
CA PRO A 115 4.64 14.12 -4.07
C PRO A 115 5.58 13.03 -4.61
N PRO A 116 6.67 13.39 -5.31
CA PRO A 116 7.61 12.43 -5.90
C PRO A 116 8.15 11.39 -4.92
N GLU A 117 8.43 11.78 -3.67
CA GLU A 117 8.98 10.88 -2.64
C GLU A 117 8.00 9.77 -2.27
N LEU A 118 6.69 10.05 -2.27
CA LEU A 118 5.65 9.04 -2.04
C LEU A 118 5.50 8.13 -3.26
N LEU A 119 5.69 8.64 -4.49
CA LEU A 119 5.67 7.82 -5.70
C LEU A 119 6.89 6.88 -5.76
N ILE A 120 8.08 7.37 -5.42
CA ILE A 120 9.30 6.56 -5.30
C ILE A 120 9.12 5.48 -4.24
N ALA A 121 8.57 5.85 -3.07
CA ALA A 121 8.26 4.89 -2.01
C ALA A 121 7.27 3.83 -2.50
N ALA A 122 6.21 4.21 -3.20
CA ALA A 122 5.24 3.27 -3.76
C ALA A 122 5.88 2.27 -4.73
N LEU A 123 6.77 2.73 -5.62
CA LEU A 123 7.47 1.90 -6.60
C LEU A 123 8.43 0.89 -5.94
N LEU A 124 9.05 1.25 -4.81
CA LEU A 124 10.11 0.47 -4.19
C LEU A 124 9.75 -0.15 -2.83
N HIS A 125 8.53 0.02 -2.30
CA HIS A 125 8.19 -0.42 -0.94
C HIS A 125 8.42 -1.92 -0.69
N ASP A 126 8.25 -2.72 -1.74
CA ASP A 126 8.39 -4.18 -1.71
C ASP A 126 9.77 -4.69 -2.15
N VAL A 127 10.70 -3.80 -2.51
CA VAL A 127 12.01 -4.16 -3.08
C VAL A 127 12.82 -5.06 -2.16
N GLY A 128 12.68 -4.94 -0.84
CA GLY A 128 13.41 -5.79 0.11
C GLY A 128 13.14 -7.29 -0.07
N LYS A 129 12.03 -7.68 -0.72
CA LYS A 129 11.70 -9.07 -1.04
C LYS A 129 12.70 -9.71 -2.03
N ILE A 130 13.41 -8.91 -2.84
CA ILE A 130 14.42 -9.43 -3.79
C ILE A 130 15.60 -10.10 -3.10
N ARG A 131 15.89 -9.72 -1.83
CA ARG A 131 17.03 -10.29 -1.08
C ARG A 131 16.88 -11.80 -0.87
N PHE A 132 15.65 -12.27 -0.74
CA PHE A 132 15.32 -13.69 -0.60
C PHE A 132 14.02 -13.98 -1.38
N PRO A 133 14.12 -14.20 -2.70
CA PRO A 133 12.95 -14.34 -3.56
C PRO A 133 12.03 -15.45 -3.09
N LEU A 134 10.74 -15.15 -2.91
CA LEU A 134 9.74 -16.07 -2.39
C LEU A 134 9.04 -16.82 -3.51
N ARG A 135 8.92 -18.14 -3.36
CA ARG A 135 8.10 -18.99 -4.22
C ARG A 135 6.62 -18.68 -4.01
N LEU A 136 5.81 -19.02 -5.02
CA LEU A 136 4.36 -18.81 -5.00
C LEU A 136 3.70 -19.36 -3.72
N TRP A 137 4.02 -20.60 -3.36
CA TRP A 137 3.45 -21.25 -2.16
C TRP A 137 3.96 -20.61 -0.86
N GLU A 138 5.18 -20.08 -0.82
CA GLU A 138 5.72 -19.37 0.36
C GLU A 138 4.93 -18.08 0.62
N ARG A 139 4.53 -17.37 -0.45
CA ARG A 139 3.67 -16.18 -0.39
C ARG A 139 2.28 -16.53 0.16
N VAL A 140 1.68 -17.61 -0.34
CA VAL A 140 0.40 -18.12 0.18
C VAL A 140 0.51 -18.50 1.66
N LEU A 141 1.58 -19.18 2.05
CA LEU A 141 1.83 -19.56 3.44
C LEU A 141 1.92 -18.34 4.36
N ILE A 142 2.62 -17.28 3.95
CA ILE A 142 2.71 -16.02 4.71
C ILE A 142 1.31 -15.46 4.97
N VAL A 143 0.48 -15.34 3.92
CA VAL A 143 -0.88 -14.78 4.04
C VAL A 143 -1.74 -15.61 4.99
N LEU A 144 -1.72 -16.93 4.86
CA LEU A 144 -2.50 -17.83 5.71
C LEU A 144 -2.08 -17.75 7.18
N VAL A 145 -0.77 -17.79 7.45
CA VAL A 145 -0.26 -17.78 8.84
C VAL A 145 -0.38 -16.40 9.47
N LYS A 146 -0.15 -15.29 8.75
CA LYS A 146 -0.38 -13.94 9.29
C LYS A 146 -1.85 -13.74 9.67
N ALA A 147 -2.80 -14.35 8.93
CA ALA A 147 -4.22 -14.32 9.28
C ALA A 147 -4.53 -15.22 10.49
N LEU A 148 -4.11 -16.48 10.50
CA LEU A 148 -4.52 -17.44 11.54
C LEU A 148 -3.72 -17.32 12.84
N PHE A 149 -2.43 -16.98 12.74
CA PHE A 149 -1.47 -17.01 13.85
C PHE A 149 -0.48 -15.82 13.78
N PRO A 150 -0.95 -14.56 13.83
CA PRO A 150 -0.10 -13.37 13.66
C PRO A 150 1.08 -13.32 14.64
N GLY A 151 0.88 -13.73 15.90
CA GLY A 151 1.95 -13.80 16.89
C GLY A 151 3.07 -14.79 16.53
N LYS A 152 2.72 -15.93 15.90
CA LYS A 152 3.70 -16.91 15.43
C LYS A 152 4.43 -16.43 14.19
N ALA A 153 3.71 -15.83 13.24
CA ALA A 153 4.32 -15.19 12.07
C ALA A 153 5.38 -14.17 12.50
N LYS A 154 5.03 -13.27 13.44
CA LYS A 154 5.96 -12.28 13.98
C LYS A 154 7.15 -12.93 14.69
N GLN A 155 6.90 -13.92 15.56
CA GLN A 155 7.96 -14.65 16.26
C GLN A 155 8.97 -15.28 15.28
N TRP A 156 8.49 -15.89 14.20
CA TRP A 156 9.37 -16.50 13.19
C TRP A 156 10.06 -15.46 12.32
N GLY A 157 9.45 -14.28 12.14
CA GLY A 157 10.01 -13.16 11.39
C GLY A 157 11.23 -12.48 12.01
N GLN A 158 11.48 -12.71 13.30
CA GLN A 158 12.64 -12.15 14.03
C GLN A 158 13.92 -12.99 13.89
N GLY A 159 13.87 -14.13 13.19
CA GLY A 159 15.01 -15.04 13.04
C GLY A 159 15.82 -14.80 11.77
N GLU A 160 16.78 -15.71 11.53
CA GLU A 160 17.48 -15.75 10.25
C GLU A 160 16.60 -16.33 9.14
N PRO A 161 16.74 -15.87 7.88
CA PRO A 161 15.94 -16.30 6.74
C PRO A 161 16.36 -17.69 6.23
N ARG A 162 16.21 -18.72 7.07
CA ARG A 162 16.61 -20.11 6.80
C ARG A 162 15.45 -21.09 6.94
N GLY A 163 15.49 -22.15 6.12
CA GLY A 163 14.52 -23.25 6.15
C GLY A 163 13.07 -22.77 6.02
N TRP A 164 12.16 -23.42 6.76
CA TRP A 164 10.72 -23.16 6.68
C TRP A 164 10.29 -21.80 7.27
N ARG A 165 11.15 -21.15 8.08
CA ARG A 165 10.85 -19.83 8.67
C ARG A 165 11.16 -18.68 7.73
N ARG A 166 11.97 -18.94 6.69
CA ARG A 166 12.42 -17.95 5.71
C ARG A 166 11.29 -17.04 5.20
N PRO A 167 10.11 -17.54 4.79
CA PRO A 167 9.05 -16.68 4.29
C PRO A 167 8.59 -15.61 5.29
N PHE A 168 8.52 -15.97 6.58
CA PHE A 168 8.09 -15.03 7.63
C PHE A 168 9.16 -13.99 7.94
N VAL A 169 10.44 -14.38 7.88
CA VAL A 169 11.56 -13.43 8.00
C VAL A 169 11.54 -12.43 6.86
N VAL A 170 11.37 -12.89 5.62
CA VAL A 170 11.23 -11.97 4.47
C VAL A 170 10.03 -11.05 4.65
N ALA A 171 8.88 -11.61 5.04
CA ALA A 171 7.66 -10.84 5.26
C ALA A 171 7.73 -9.84 6.41
N GLU A 172 8.67 -9.97 7.34
CA GLU A 172 8.88 -9.06 8.47
C GLU A 172 9.99 -8.04 8.17
N GLN A 173 11.08 -8.48 7.53
CA GLN A 173 12.31 -7.70 7.39
C GLN A 173 12.42 -6.96 6.05
N HIS A 174 11.62 -7.30 5.04
CA HIS A 174 11.66 -6.58 3.75
C HIS A 174 11.44 -5.06 3.82
N PRO A 175 10.69 -4.47 4.78
CA PRO A 175 10.60 -3.01 4.87
C PRO A 175 11.97 -2.41 5.22
N ALA A 176 12.67 -2.99 6.19
CA ALA A 176 14.00 -2.55 6.60
C ALA A 176 15.04 -2.76 5.49
N TRP A 177 15.10 -3.95 4.90
CA TRP A 177 16.01 -4.24 3.79
C TRP A 177 15.72 -3.37 2.56
N GLY A 178 14.44 -3.15 2.25
CA GLY A 178 14.03 -2.32 1.13
C GLY A 178 14.44 -0.87 1.33
N ALA A 179 14.33 -0.34 2.55
CA ALA A 179 14.79 1.01 2.89
C ALA A 179 16.31 1.15 2.77
N GLU A 180 17.08 0.16 3.25
CA GLU A 180 18.54 0.12 3.09
C GLU A 180 18.94 0.10 1.61
N MET A 181 18.27 -0.73 0.80
CA MET A 181 18.49 -0.83 -0.65
C MET A 181 18.15 0.50 -1.35
N ALA A 182 16.99 1.08 -1.04
CA ALA A 182 16.57 2.36 -1.62
C ALA A 182 17.52 3.50 -1.25
N GLN A 183 17.98 3.54 0.01
CA GLN A 183 18.98 4.51 0.46
C GLN A 183 20.30 4.36 -0.29
N ALA A 184 20.79 3.12 -0.45
CA ALA A 184 22.01 2.84 -1.21
C ALA A 184 21.86 3.20 -2.70
N ALA A 185 20.65 3.13 -3.25
CA ALA A 185 20.32 3.56 -4.60
C ALA A 185 20.09 5.08 -4.74
N GLY A 186 20.30 5.86 -3.68
CA GLY A 186 20.17 7.32 -3.70
C GLY A 186 18.73 7.84 -3.59
N ALA A 187 17.79 7.04 -3.10
CA ALA A 187 16.42 7.50 -2.87
C ALA A 187 16.37 8.62 -1.79
N PRO A 188 15.46 9.60 -1.92
CA PRO A 188 15.30 10.68 -0.94
C PRO A 188 14.98 10.15 0.48
N PRO A 189 15.45 10.81 1.56
CA PRO A 189 15.23 10.35 2.93
C PRO A 189 13.76 10.08 3.30
N LEU A 190 12.84 10.92 2.81
CA LEU A 190 11.41 10.73 3.02
C LEU A 190 10.91 9.43 2.36
N ALA A 191 11.33 9.13 1.13
CA ALA A 191 10.97 7.89 0.46
C ALA A 191 11.52 6.67 1.20
N VAL A 192 12.77 6.74 1.66
CA VAL A 192 13.42 5.69 2.47
C VAL A 192 12.63 5.43 3.76
N ASN A 193 12.21 6.48 4.47
CA ASN A 193 11.40 6.33 5.68
C ASN A 193 10.03 5.72 5.40
N LEU A 194 9.36 6.14 4.34
CA LEU A 194 8.07 5.57 3.92
C LEU A 194 8.21 4.09 3.59
N ILE A 195 9.25 3.68 2.85
CA ILE A 195 9.55 2.27 2.58
C ILE A 195 9.81 1.51 3.87
N ARG A 196 10.60 2.06 4.79
CA ARG A 196 10.91 1.40 6.07
C ARG A 196 9.67 1.12 6.90
N ARG A 197 8.72 2.06 6.89
CA ARG A 197 7.56 2.07 7.77
C ARG A 197 6.27 1.59 7.09
N HIS A 198 6.33 1.15 5.82
CA HIS A 198 5.11 0.86 5.04
C HIS A 198 4.19 -0.19 5.68
N GLN A 199 4.70 -1.07 6.56
CA GLN A 199 3.91 -2.06 7.31
C GLN A 199 3.67 -1.69 8.78
N ASP A 200 4.13 -0.52 9.23
CA ASP A 200 3.93 -0.08 10.61
C ASP A 200 2.44 0.13 10.91
N VAL A 201 2.06 -0.14 12.15
CA VAL A 201 0.73 0.23 12.64
C VAL A 201 0.66 1.74 12.76
N MET A 202 -0.31 2.35 12.07
CA MET A 202 -0.47 3.80 12.11
C MET A 202 -1.03 4.26 13.46
N PRO A 203 -0.46 5.33 14.05
CA PRO A 203 -1.12 6.01 15.15
C PRO A 203 -2.45 6.59 14.67
N GLU A 204 -3.44 6.68 15.57
CA GLU A 204 -4.76 7.25 15.25
C GLU A 204 -4.64 8.65 14.64
N GLU A 205 -3.70 9.45 15.14
CA GLU A 205 -3.48 10.82 14.68
C GLU A 205 -2.17 10.96 13.87
N ALA A 206 -2.29 11.16 12.55
CA ALA A 206 -1.16 11.49 11.68
C ALA A 206 -0.89 13.00 11.75
N ARG A 207 -0.14 13.41 12.78
CA ARG A 207 0.15 14.83 13.03
C ARG A 207 1.23 15.37 12.11
N VAL A 208 2.19 14.53 11.69
CA VAL A 208 3.32 14.92 10.84
C VAL A 208 3.08 14.51 9.38
N LEU A 209 3.66 15.27 8.43
CA LEU A 209 3.55 15.01 6.99
C LEU A 209 3.89 13.56 6.63
N GLU A 210 4.98 13.01 7.17
CA GLU A 210 5.40 11.63 6.91
C GLU A 210 4.30 10.62 7.25
N ASP A 211 3.63 10.75 8.40
CA ASP A 211 2.55 9.85 8.79
C ASP A 211 1.31 9.98 7.88
N ARG A 212 1.06 11.18 7.34
CA ARG A 212 -0.04 11.38 6.38
C ARG A 212 0.27 10.68 5.06
N LEU A 213 1.49 10.83 4.54
CA LEU A 213 1.94 10.17 3.32
C LEU A 213 2.00 8.65 3.50
N LEU A 214 2.44 8.18 4.66
CA LEU A 214 2.46 6.76 5.01
C LEU A 214 1.05 6.17 5.05
N ARG A 215 0.10 6.90 5.63
CA ARG A 215 -1.32 6.52 5.61
C ARG A 215 -1.89 6.47 4.19
N MET A 216 -1.52 7.43 3.33
CA MET A 216 -1.92 7.41 1.91
C MET A 216 -1.35 6.18 1.19
N LEU A 217 -0.06 5.90 1.39
CA LEU A 217 0.61 4.71 0.83
C LEU A 217 -0.14 3.44 1.22
N GLN A 218 -0.36 3.25 2.54
CA GLN A 218 -1.04 2.08 3.07
C GLN A 218 -2.49 1.97 2.60
N ALA A 219 -3.21 3.09 2.48
CA ALA A 219 -4.60 3.08 2.02
C ALA A 219 -4.73 2.57 0.58
N VAL A 220 -3.84 3.04 -0.32
CA VAL A 220 -3.83 2.62 -1.71
C VAL A 220 -3.31 1.19 -1.85
N ASP A 221 -2.20 0.86 -1.18
CA ASP A 221 -1.59 -0.48 -1.21
C ASP A 221 -2.57 -1.57 -0.74
N ASN A 222 -3.31 -1.30 0.34
CA ASN A 222 -4.32 -2.23 0.84
C ASN A 222 -5.53 -2.40 -0.10
N ALA A 223 -5.77 -1.46 -1.01
CA ALA A 223 -6.90 -1.48 -1.94
C ALA A 223 -6.53 -2.03 -3.34
N SER A 224 -5.24 -2.05 -3.69
CA SER A 224 -4.71 -2.46 -5.01
C SER A 224 -4.47 -3.96 -5.19
#